data_AF-A0A397B482-F1
#
_entry.id   AF-A0A397B482-F1
#
_cell.length_a   1.000
_cell.length_b   1.000
_cell.length_c   1.000
_cell.angle_alpha   90.00
_cell.angle_beta   90.00
_cell.angle_gamma   90.00
#
_symmetry.space_group_name_H-M   'P 1'
#
loop_
_entity.id
_entity.type
_entity.pdbx_description
1 polymer ?
#
loop_
_entity_poly.entity_id
_entity_poly.type
_entity_poly.pdbx_seq_one_letter_code
_entity_poly.pdbx_strand_id
1 'polypeptide(L)'
;MYLMFGEQDTATLLGGLYPENQARLVEAIGRLSTKPSRMPVTEVERLTYALHTSEQQSPSRLKPIKLEVTKFGGAESDKLLRWILQVETAANAQRILDDDTRVAFAMSHLKGRAEYWVFSKRLTDPLCFPSLDDFMHEMKSTFLPPNSDFRYRTKFLECKQEKRSLQEYIHDLRFLAANVNDEESLPEAMRVTVFMAGLNQGPARTQLFREYPTTFEAAVRIALSESFSSTLAHGRTNSSDMEVSTVAHGTEDRKCFNCGRVGHLLDSGVVPCYRSRVALCCRRP
;
A
#
# COMPACT_ATOMS: atom_id res chain seq x y z
N MET A 1 -27.02 19.18 50.79
CA MET A 1 -27.88 18.49 49.82
C MET A 1 -27.19 17.18 49.48
N TYR A 2 -27.69 16.07 50.02
CA TYR A 2 -27.09 14.73 49.83
C TYR A 2 -27.42 14.22 48.43
N LEU A 3 -26.41 13.84 47.64
CA LEU A 3 -26.61 13.09 46.40
C LEU A 3 -26.37 11.60 46.71
N MET A 4 -27.47 10.85 46.78
CA MET A 4 -27.51 9.40 46.85
C MET A 4 -27.37 8.87 45.41
N PHE A 5 -26.23 8.29 45.05
CA PHE A 5 -26.11 7.51 43.81
C PHE A 5 -26.63 6.09 44.07
N GLY A 6 -27.59 5.65 43.25
CA GLY A 6 -28.23 4.35 43.36
C GLY A 6 -27.31 3.19 42.94
N GLU A 7 -27.52 2.03 43.56
CA GLU A 7 -26.75 0.79 43.37
C GLU A 7 -26.81 0.20 41.95
N GLN A 8 -27.58 0.77 41.02
CA GLN A 8 -27.72 0.27 39.64
C GLN A 8 -26.56 0.62 38.70
N ASP A 9 -25.73 1.62 39.01
CA ASP A 9 -24.68 2.09 38.09
C ASP A 9 -23.34 1.34 38.22
N THR A 10 -23.19 0.49 39.24
CA THR A 10 -21.94 -0.27 39.47
C THR A 10 -21.84 -1.53 38.59
N ALA A 11 -22.97 -2.11 38.18
CA ALA A 11 -23.01 -3.33 37.38
C ALA A 11 -22.62 -3.09 35.91
N THR A 12 -22.95 -1.92 35.35
CA THR A 12 -22.67 -1.59 33.93
C THR A 12 -21.19 -1.30 33.68
N LEU A 13 -20.44 -0.82 34.69
CA LEU A 13 -19.01 -0.48 34.55
C LEU A 13 -18.07 -1.68 34.68
N LEU A 14 -18.52 -2.80 35.28
CA LEU A 14 -17.67 -3.97 35.51
C LEU A 14 -17.82 -5.07 34.44
N GLY A 15 -18.95 -5.12 33.71
CA GLY A 15 -19.25 -6.19 32.76
C GLY A 15 -18.30 -6.33 31.55
N GLY A 16 -17.45 -5.33 31.29
CA GLY A 16 -16.49 -5.33 30.18
C GLY A 16 -15.03 -5.67 30.55
N LEU A 17 -14.73 -5.94 31.82
CA LEU A 17 -13.35 -6.15 32.30
C LEU A 17 -13.11 -7.60 32.73
N TYR A 18 -11.96 -8.15 32.32
CA TYR A 18 -11.50 -9.50 32.67
C TYR A 18 -11.36 -9.65 34.22
N PRO A 19 -11.64 -10.82 34.83
CA PRO A 19 -11.80 -10.96 36.28
C PRO A 19 -10.62 -10.46 37.14
N GLU A 20 -9.38 -10.61 36.70
CA GLU A 20 -8.22 -10.06 37.44
C GLU A 20 -8.20 -8.52 37.52
N ASN A 21 -8.83 -7.84 36.56
CA ASN A 21 -8.89 -6.39 36.50
C ASN A 21 -10.02 -5.82 37.36
N GLN A 22 -11.10 -6.59 37.56
CA GLN A 22 -12.16 -6.24 38.49
C GLN A 22 -11.66 -6.26 39.94
N ALA A 23 -10.87 -7.28 40.32
CA ALA A 23 -10.28 -7.37 41.66
C ALA A 23 -9.33 -6.20 41.97
N ARG A 24 -8.52 -5.78 40.98
CA ARG A 24 -7.62 -4.63 41.10
C ARG A 24 -8.37 -3.30 41.21
N LEU A 25 -9.49 -3.16 40.50
CA LEU A 25 -10.33 -1.97 40.57
C LEU A 25 -10.99 -1.84 41.95
N VAL A 26 -11.54 -2.94 42.48
CA VAL A 26 -12.15 -2.97 43.82
C VAL A 26 -11.10 -2.69 44.90
N GLU A 27 -9.89 -3.23 44.77
CA GLU A 27 -8.79 -2.94 45.69
C GLU A 27 -8.34 -1.46 45.62
N ALA A 28 -8.28 -0.88 44.42
CA ALA A 28 -7.94 0.54 44.23
C ALA A 28 -9.01 1.48 44.80
N ILE A 29 -10.30 1.15 44.64
CA ILE A 29 -11.42 1.90 45.21
C ILE A 29 -11.43 1.77 46.74
N GLY A 30 -11.16 0.58 47.29
CA GLY A 30 -11.02 0.37 48.73
C GLY A 30 -9.87 1.18 49.35
N ARG A 31 -8.77 1.39 48.60
CA ARG A 31 -7.64 2.24 49.01
C ARG A 31 -7.97 3.75 48.93
N LEU A 32 -8.90 4.15 48.08
CA LEU A 32 -9.40 5.53 47.97
C LEU A 32 -10.41 5.88 49.07
N SER A 33 -11.14 4.89 49.60
CA SER A 33 -12.21 5.13 50.59
C SER A 33 -11.72 5.23 52.05
N THR A 34 -10.44 5.00 52.34
CA THR A 34 -9.90 4.96 53.72
C THR A 34 -8.96 6.11 54.09
N LYS A 35 -8.85 7.16 53.27
CA LYS A 35 -8.09 8.36 53.65
C LYS A 35 -8.94 9.63 53.51
N PRO A 36 -9.25 10.33 54.61
CA PRO A 36 -9.82 11.67 54.51
C PRO A 36 -8.68 12.65 54.21
N SER A 37 -8.23 12.68 52.95
CA SER A 37 -7.38 13.78 52.50
C SER A 37 -8.30 14.91 52.08
N ARG A 38 -8.51 15.85 53.00
CA ARG A 38 -9.06 17.17 52.68
C ARG A 38 -8.04 17.88 51.80
N MET A 39 -8.07 17.61 50.49
CA MET A 39 -7.26 18.35 49.53
C MET A 39 -7.66 19.81 49.64
N PRO A 40 -6.73 20.74 49.92
CA PRO A 40 -7.07 22.16 49.93
C PRO A 40 -7.53 22.53 48.51
N VAL A 41 -8.52 23.43 48.41
CA VAL A 41 -9.13 23.87 47.13
C VAL A 41 -8.07 24.27 46.09
N THR A 42 -6.93 24.77 46.57
CA THR A 42 -5.75 25.12 45.78
C THR A 42 -5.07 23.96 45.05
N GLU A 43 -5.13 22.74 45.60
CA GLU A 43 -4.55 21.55 44.97
C GLU A 43 -5.49 20.98 43.89
N VAL A 44 -6.81 21.08 44.10
CA VAL A 44 -7.79 20.74 43.06
C VAL A 44 -7.68 21.72 41.91
N GLU A 45 -7.63 23.03 42.17
CA GLU A 45 -7.41 24.05 41.12
C GLU A 45 -6.08 23.84 40.38
N ARG A 46 -5.00 23.45 41.08
CA ARG A 46 -3.72 23.09 40.46
C ARG A 46 -3.81 21.84 39.60
N LEU A 47 -4.53 20.81 40.04
CA LEU A 47 -4.71 19.57 39.28
C LEU A 47 -5.66 19.77 38.10
N THR A 48 -6.70 20.59 38.24
CA THR A 48 -7.61 20.98 37.15
C THR A 48 -6.88 21.84 36.13
N TYR A 49 -6.02 22.77 36.58
CA TYR A 49 -5.12 23.53 35.70
C TYR A 49 -4.09 22.61 35.02
N ALA A 50 -3.50 21.65 35.74
CA ALA A 50 -2.56 20.66 35.19
C ALA A 50 -3.23 19.71 34.19
N LEU A 51 -4.49 19.33 34.40
CA LEU A 51 -5.28 18.51 33.47
C LEU A 51 -5.67 19.30 32.23
N HIS A 52 -6.15 20.55 32.36
CA HIS A 52 -6.44 21.43 31.22
C HIS A 52 -5.19 21.77 30.40
N THR A 53 -4.03 21.95 31.06
CA THR A 53 -2.75 22.16 30.37
C THR A 53 -2.15 20.87 29.78
N SER A 54 -2.47 19.70 30.34
CA SER A 54 -2.11 18.39 29.78
C SER A 54 -3.01 17.99 28.60
N GLU A 55 -4.26 18.43 28.56
CA GLU A 55 -5.14 18.25 27.39
C GLU A 55 -4.77 19.23 26.26
N GLN A 56 -4.12 20.36 26.58
CA GLN A 56 -3.59 21.33 25.61
C GLN A 56 -2.10 21.15 25.24
N GLN A 57 -1.43 20.11 25.77
CA GLN A 57 -0.08 19.65 25.35
C GLN A 57 -0.17 18.15 25.03
N SER A 58 -0.06 17.63 23.82
CA SER A 58 0.63 18.08 22.62
C SER A 58 0.37 17.04 21.49
N PRO A 59 0.32 17.43 20.21
CA PRO A 59 0.37 16.49 19.10
C PRO A 59 1.78 15.89 19.01
N SER A 60 2.04 14.81 19.76
CA SER A 60 3.29 14.00 19.82
C SER A 60 4.64 14.76 19.70
N ARG A 61 5.50 14.66 20.72
CA ARG A 61 6.89 15.18 20.82
C ARG A 61 7.88 14.81 19.69
N LEU A 62 7.44 14.32 18.54
CA LEU A 62 8.31 14.07 17.39
C LEU A 62 8.70 15.41 16.77
N LYS A 63 10.02 15.63 16.65
CA LYS A 63 10.56 16.80 15.95
C LYS A 63 10.08 16.77 14.50
N PRO A 64 9.52 17.88 13.98
CA PRO A 64 9.19 18.02 12.56
C PRO A 64 10.40 17.66 11.70
N ILE A 65 10.20 16.78 10.71
CA ILE A 65 11.24 16.43 9.75
C ILE A 65 11.17 17.46 8.64
N LYS A 66 12.23 18.25 8.48
CA LYS A 66 12.34 19.21 7.40
C LYS A 66 12.74 18.47 6.12
N LEU A 67 11.78 18.31 5.21
CA LEU A 67 12.04 17.83 3.87
C LEU A 67 12.43 19.01 2.96
N GLU A 68 13.42 18.80 2.09
CA GLU A 68 13.78 19.79 1.09
C GLU A 68 12.77 19.74 -0.06
N VAL A 69 12.15 20.89 -0.35
CA VAL A 69 11.20 21.04 -1.45
C VAL A 69 11.84 21.89 -2.54
N THR A 70 11.82 21.38 -3.76
CA THR A 70 12.36 22.08 -4.92
C THR A 70 11.56 23.36 -5.20
N LYS A 71 12.19 24.40 -5.75
CA LYS A 71 11.45 25.63 -6.11
C LYS A 71 10.78 25.50 -7.48
N PHE A 72 9.48 25.84 -7.56
CA PHE A 72 8.73 25.81 -8.82
C PHE A 72 8.69 27.19 -9.51
N GLY A 73 9.06 27.22 -10.79
CA GLY A 73 9.23 28.45 -11.57
C GLY A 73 8.04 28.89 -12.43
N GLY A 74 7.05 28.01 -12.65
CA GLY A 74 5.88 28.29 -13.52
C GLY A 74 6.08 28.08 -15.02
N ALA A 75 7.23 27.57 -15.48
CA ALA A 75 7.47 27.25 -16.90
C ALA A 75 7.37 25.74 -17.22
N GLU A 76 7.79 24.90 -16.28
CA GLU A 76 7.91 23.45 -16.46
C GLU A 76 6.64 22.74 -16.00
N SER A 77 5.58 22.81 -16.81
CA SER A 77 4.26 22.24 -16.48
C SER A 77 4.31 20.74 -16.13
N ASP A 78 5.24 19.99 -16.73
CA ASP A 78 5.48 18.57 -16.48
C ASP A 78 6.03 18.28 -15.08
N LYS A 79 6.64 19.28 -14.43
CA LYS A 79 7.17 19.15 -13.06
C LYS A 79 6.19 19.63 -11.99
N LEU A 80 5.12 20.32 -12.36
CA LEU A 80 4.17 20.91 -11.42
C LEU A 80 3.59 19.84 -10.48
N LEU A 81 3.07 18.75 -11.04
CA LEU A 81 2.38 17.73 -10.25
C LEU A 81 3.33 17.01 -9.28
N ARG A 82 4.58 16.81 -9.69
CA ARG A 82 5.64 16.32 -8.80
C ARG A 82 5.95 17.32 -7.68
N TRP A 83 6.00 18.61 -8.00
CA TRP A 83 6.23 19.66 -7.03
C TRP A 83 5.10 19.76 -6.00
N ILE A 84 3.84 19.68 -6.43
CA ILE A 84 2.66 19.65 -5.55
C ILE A 84 2.79 18.51 -4.54
N LEU A 85 3.07 17.29 -5.01
CA LEU A 85 3.27 16.13 -4.14
C LEU A 85 4.42 16.33 -3.14
N GLN A 86 5.53 16.97 -3.54
CA GLN A 86 6.63 17.29 -2.64
C GLN A 86 6.21 18.26 -1.53
N VAL A 87 5.45 19.31 -1.89
CA VAL A 87 4.94 20.30 -0.93
C VAL A 87 4.00 19.66 0.07
N GLU A 88 3.01 18.90 -0.39
CA GLU A 88 2.05 18.19 0.47
C GLU A 88 2.77 17.22 1.42
N THR A 89 3.71 16.43 0.88
CA THR A 89 4.52 15.50 1.68
C THR A 89 5.34 16.24 2.72
N ALA A 90 5.97 17.35 2.36
CA ALA A 90 6.76 18.16 3.27
C ALA A 90 5.93 18.87 4.34
N ALA A 91 4.74 19.37 3.99
CA ALA A 91 3.81 19.97 4.93
C ALA A 91 3.30 18.92 5.94
N ASN A 92 2.96 17.71 5.46
CA ASN A 92 2.57 16.58 6.30
C ASN A 92 3.71 16.13 7.23
N ALA A 93 4.93 15.99 6.71
CA ALA A 93 6.11 15.60 7.50
C ALA A 93 6.50 16.66 8.55
N GLN A 94 6.27 17.94 8.24
CA GLN A 94 6.47 19.05 9.18
C GLN A 94 5.29 19.26 10.12
N ARG A 95 4.18 18.53 9.93
CA ARG A 95 2.95 18.61 10.73
C ARG A 95 2.35 20.01 10.75
N ILE A 96 2.33 20.65 9.58
CA ILE A 96 1.61 21.91 9.40
C ILE A 96 0.12 21.56 9.29
N LEU A 97 -0.65 21.94 10.31
CA LEU A 97 -2.08 21.62 10.41
C LEU A 97 -2.97 22.75 9.89
N ASP A 98 -2.55 24.00 10.10
CA ASP A 98 -3.29 25.19 9.70
C ASP A 98 -3.13 25.43 8.19
N ASP A 99 -4.25 25.61 7.50
CA ASP A 99 -4.26 25.76 6.04
C ASP A 99 -3.60 27.06 5.58
N ASP A 100 -3.76 28.15 6.32
CA ASP A 100 -3.14 29.43 5.99
C ASP A 100 -1.60 29.31 6.04
N THR A 101 -1.10 28.57 7.05
CA THR A 101 0.31 28.21 7.18
C THR A 101 0.77 27.25 6.08
N ARG A 102 -0.06 26.29 5.66
CA ARG A 102 0.24 25.37 4.54
C ARG A 102 0.37 26.13 3.22
N VAL A 103 -0.55 27.06 2.96
CA VAL A 103 -0.51 27.93 1.77
C VAL A 103 0.74 28.81 1.82
N ALA A 104 1.02 29.46 2.95
CA ALA A 104 2.23 30.27 3.11
C ALA A 104 3.51 29.44 2.90
N PHE A 105 3.56 28.21 3.42
CA PHE A 105 4.64 27.27 3.18
C PHE A 105 4.80 26.96 1.69
N ALA A 106 3.71 26.57 1.00
CA ALA A 106 3.73 26.29 -0.43
C ALA A 106 4.22 27.49 -1.26
N MET A 107 3.73 28.69 -0.93
CA MET A 107 4.14 29.95 -1.57
C MET A 107 5.64 30.23 -1.41
N SER A 108 6.22 29.92 -0.25
CA SER A 108 7.66 30.12 0.00
C SER A 108 8.57 29.27 -0.91
N HIS A 109 8.02 28.22 -1.52
CA HIS A 109 8.69 27.33 -2.46
C HIS A 109 8.41 27.68 -3.94
N LEU A 110 7.81 28.84 -4.21
CA LEU A 110 7.67 29.38 -5.56
C LEU A 110 8.86 30.26 -5.94
N LYS A 111 9.06 30.44 -7.24
CA LYS A 111 9.97 31.42 -7.82
C LYS A 111 9.47 31.88 -9.19
N GLY A 112 9.97 33.00 -9.68
CA GLY A 112 9.77 33.41 -11.08
C GLY A 112 8.28 33.61 -11.40
N ARG A 113 7.78 33.02 -12.50
CA ARG A 113 6.40 33.26 -12.97
C ARG A 113 5.35 32.84 -11.93
N ALA A 114 5.57 31.71 -11.26
CA ALA A 114 4.61 31.23 -10.25
C ALA A 114 4.54 32.16 -9.03
N GLU A 115 5.68 32.71 -8.62
CA GLU A 115 5.77 33.70 -7.55
C GLU A 115 5.04 34.99 -7.91
N TYR A 116 5.29 35.55 -9.11
CA TYR A 116 4.57 36.75 -9.56
C TYR A 116 3.06 36.53 -9.65
N TRP A 117 2.64 35.38 -10.16
CA TRP A 117 1.23 35.02 -10.25
C TRP A 117 0.57 35.01 -8.87
N VAL A 118 1.16 34.32 -7.88
CA VAL A 118 0.54 34.19 -6.55
C VAL A 118 0.46 35.54 -5.83
N PHE A 119 1.50 36.37 -5.92
CA PHE A 119 1.48 37.69 -5.30
C PHE A 119 0.50 38.65 -5.99
N SER A 120 0.39 38.58 -7.31
CA SER A 120 -0.62 39.37 -8.04
C SER A 120 -2.04 39.05 -7.58
N LYS A 121 -2.35 37.77 -7.30
CA LYS A 121 -3.65 37.38 -6.75
C LYS A 121 -3.83 37.88 -5.33
N ARG A 122 -2.85 37.65 -4.46
CA ARG A 122 -2.92 38.02 -3.04
C ARG A 122 -3.01 39.54 -2.80
N LEU A 123 -2.45 40.34 -3.71
CA LEU A 123 -2.61 41.80 -3.69
C LEU A 123 -4.03 42.25 -4.05
N THR A 124 -4.75 41.47 -4.86
CA THR A 124 -6.12 41.78 -5.27
C THR A 124 -7.12 41.26 -4.23
N ASP A 125 -6.86 40.07 -3.69
CA ASP A 125 -7.68 39.43 -2.67
C ASP A 125 -6.78 38.73 -1.63
N PRO A 126 -6.73 39.24 -0.39
CA PRO A 126 -5.97 38.61 0.69
C PRO A 126 -6.43 37.19 1.05
N LEU A 127 -7.67 36.81 0.71
CA LEU A 127 -8.30 35.53 1.03
C LEU A 127 -8.43 34.61 -0.21
N CYS A 128 -7.67 34.88 -1.28
CA CYS A 128 -7.75 34.14 -2.54
C CYS A 128 -7.55 32.61 -2.44
N PHE A 129 -6.93 32.12 -1.36
CA PHE A 129 -6.66 30.71 -1.15
C PHE A 129 -7.12 30.28 0.26
N PRO A 130 -8.37 29.83 0.41
CA PRO A 130 -8.91 29.46 1.72
C PRO A 130 -8.34 28.15 2.27
N SER A 131 -7.88 27.24 1.40
CA SER A 131 -7.22 25.98 1.78
C SER A 131 -6.02 25.67 0.90
N LEU A 132 -5.18 24.70 1.34
CA LEU A 132 -4.09 24.20 0.49
C LEU A 132 -4.65 23.55 -0.79
N ASP A 133 -5.78 22.86 -0.69
CA ASP A 133 -6.39 22.16 -1.82
C ASP A 133 -6.88 23.15 -2.89
N ASP A 134 -7.50 24.26 -2.48
CA ASP A 134 -7.89 25.35 -3.38
C ASP A 134 -6.68 25.97 -4.07
N PHE A 135 -5.62 26.23 -3.30
CA PHE A 135 -4.35 26.74 -3.85
C PHE A 135 -3.76 25.79 -4.90
N MET A 136 -3.72 24.49 -4.60
CA MET A 136 -3.20 23.48 -5.53
C MET A 136 -4.09 23.32 -6.75
N HIS A 137 -5.41 23.38 -6.60
CA HIS A 137 -6.36 23.37 -7.71
C HIS A 137 -6.11 24.55 -8.66
N GLU A 138 -5.95 25.75 -8.13
CA GLU A 138 -5.72 26.93 -8.96
C GLU A 138 -4.34 26.94 -9.62
N MET A 139 -3.32 26.43 -8.93
CA MET A 139 -2.00 26.18 -9.52
C MET A 139 -2.09 25.23 -10.72
N LYS A 140 -2.84 24.12 -10.58
CA LYS A 140 -3.05 23.18 -11.68
C LYS A 140 -3.79 23.85 -12.84
N SER A 141 -4.85 24.61 -12.58
CA SER A 141 -5.61 25.35 -13.59
C SER A 141 -4.76 26.37 -14.36
N THR A 142 -3.85 27.05 -13.65
CA THR A 142 -3.00 28.10 -14.25
C THR A 142 -1.82 27.53 -15.04
N PHE A 143 -1.16 26.50 -14.52
CA PHE A 143 0.15 26.06 -15.03
C PHE A 143 0.13 24.75 -15.80
N LEU A 144 -0.97 23.99 -15.79
CA LEU A 144 -1.12 22.83 -16.67
C LEU A 144 -1.72 23.23 -18.03
N PRO A 145 -1.40 22.49 -19.10
CA PRO A 145 -2.09 22.63 -20.38
C PRO A 145 -3.61 22.39 -20.22
N PRO A 146 -4.49 23.10 -20.96
CA PRO A 146 -5.95 22.99 -20.83
C PRO A 146 -6.54 21.58 -21.01
N ASN A 147 -5.82 20.68 -21.67
CA ASN A 147 -6.22 19.30 -21.92
C ASN A 147 -5.46 18.29 -21.05
N SER A 148 -4.73 18.71 -20.02
CA SER A 148 -3.94 17.81 -19.18
C SER A 148 -4.79 16.70 -18.57
N ASP A 149 -5.96 17.06 -18.04
CA ASP A 149 -6.88 16.13 -17.40
C ASP A 149 -7.36 15.05 -18.37
N PHE A 150 -7.89 15.47 -19.53
CA PHE A 150 -8.25 14.58 -20.63
C PHE A 150 -7.09 13.66 -21.02
N ARG A 151 -5.85 14.19 -21.14
CA ARG A 151 -4.68 13.39 -21.50
C ARG A 151 -4.32 12.34 -20.45
N TYR A 152 -4.36 12.67 -19.15
CA TYR A 152 -4.09 11.71 -18.09
C TYR A 152 -5.20 10.67 -17.97
N ARG A 153 -6.46 11.08 -18.10
CA ARG A 153 -7.62 10.19 -18.11
C ARG A 153 -7.59 9.21 -19.28
N THR A 154 -7.32 9.68 -20.50
CA THR A 154 -7.18 8.80 -21.68
C THR A 154 -6.05 7.78 -21.46
N LYS A 155 -4.88 8.23 -21.02
CA LYS A 155 -3.76 7.32 -20.71
C LYS A 155 -4.09 6.32 -19.61
N PHE A 156 -4.86 6.72 -18.59
CA PHE A 156 -5.31 5.84 -17.53
C PHE A 156 -6.18 4.71 -18.10
N LEU A 157 -7.19 5.05 -18.90
CA LEU A 157 -8.11 4.10 -19.53
C LEU A 157 -7.39 3.13 -20.50
N GLU A 158 -6.32 3.59 -21.16
CA GLU A 158 -5.53 2.79 -22.10
C GLU A 158 -4.42 1.97 -21.42
N CYS A 159 -4.14 2.19 -20.13
CA CYS A 159 -3.02 1.58 -19.45
C CYS A 159 -3.22 0.06 -19.27
N LYS A 160 -2.24 -0.73 -19.72
CA LYS A 160 -2.23 -2.20 -19.63
C LYS A 160 -0.88 -2.70 -19.12
N GLN A 161 -0.85 -3.76 -18.34
CA GLN A 161 0.39 -4.30 -17.79
C GLN A 161 1.41 -4.67 -18.89
N GLU A 162 0.98 -5.42 -19.90
CA GLU A 162 1.80 -5.82 -21.05
C GLU A 162 3.14 -6.46 -20.62
N LYS A 163 4.30 -5.90 -21.02
CA LYS A 163 5.62 -6.44 -20.67
C LYS A 163 6.15 -5.94 -19.32
N ARG A 164 5.44 -5.04 -18.65
CA ARG A 164 5.88 -4.41 -17.39
C ARG A 164 5.66 -5.36 -16.21
N SER A 165 6.47 -5.18 -15.17
CA SER A 165 6.19 -5.80 -13.88
C SER A 165 4.86 -5.31 -13.31
N LEU A 166 4.26 -6.12 -12.43
CA LEU A 166 3.02 -5.73 -11.75
C LEU A 166 3.20 -4.41 -10.97
N GLN A 167 4.36 -4.21 -10.33
CA GLN A 167 4.68 -3.00 -9.57
C GLN A 167 4.75 -1.75 -10.45
N GLU A 168 5.44 -1.82 -11.59
CA GLU A 168 5.52 -0.69 -12.54
C GLU A 168 4.15 -0.32 -13.07
N TYR A 169 3.33 -1.30 -13.44
CA TYR A 169 1.96 -1.07 -13.90
C TYR A 169 1.09 -0.40 -12.83
N ILE A 170 1.16 -0.87 -11.57
CA ILE A 170 0.44 -0.25 -10.45
C ILE A 170 0.92 1.19 -10.24
N HIS A 171 2.22 1.41 -10.29
CA HIS A 171 2.80 2.75 -10.13
C HIS A 171 2.29 3.71 -11.21
N ASP A 172 2.31 3.28 -12.47
CA ASP A 172 1.82 4.08 -13.60
C ASP A 172 0.34 4.42 -13.45
N LEU A 173 -0.51 3.46 -13.06
CA LEU A 173 -1.93 3.71 -12.83
C LEU A 173 -2.18 4.68 -11.67
N ARG A 174 -1.48 4.52 -10.54
CA ARG A 174 -1.56 5.45 -9.40
C ARG A 174 -1.15 6.85 -9.81
N PHE A 175 -0.05 6.96 -10.54
CA PHE A 175 0.43 8.23 -11.07
C PHE A 175 -0.62 8.85 -11.98
N LEU A 176 -1.10 8.13 -13.00
CA LEU A 176 -2.09 8.66 -13.94
C LEU A 176 -3.38 9.13 -13.23
N ALA A 177 -3.88 8.37 -12.25
CA ALA A 177 -5.06 8.75 -11.48
C ALA A 177 -4.83 10.02 -10.62
N ALA A 178 -3.68 10.13 -9.94
CA ALA A 178 -3.37 11.28 -9.08
C ALA A 178 -3.17 12.60 -9.86
N ASN A 179 -2.91 12.51 -11.16
CA ASN A 179 -2.71 13.67 -12.04
C ASN A 179 -3.99 14.14 -12.73
N VAL A 180 -5.10 13.45 -12.49
CA VAL A 180 -6.45 13.89 -12.89
C VAL A 180 -6.99 14.79 -11.77
N ASN A 181 -7.48 15.97 -12.13
CA ASN A 181 -7.85 17.02 -11.18
C ASN A 181 -9.21 16.78 -10.53
N ASP A 182 -10.11 16.16 -11.28
CA ASP A 182 -11.47 15.90 -10.85
C ASP A 182 -11.60 14.44 -10.41
N GLU A 183 -11.77 14.20 -9.11
CA GLU A 183 -11.96 12.85 -8.56
C GLU A 183 -13.22 12.18 -9.11
N GLU A 184 -14.26 12.93 -9.44
CA GLU A 184 -15.50 12.40 -10.02
C GLU A 184 -15.27 11.85 -11.43
N SER A 185 -14.22 12.30 -12.11
CA SER A 185 -13.89 11.83 -13.45
C SER A 185 -13.31 10.41 -13.49
N LEU A 186 -12.80 9.90 -12.35
CA LEU A 186 -12.27 8.55 -12.18
C LEU A 186 -12.88 7.84 -10.95
N PRO A 187 -14.17 7.46 -10.98
CA PRO A 187 -14.79 6.74 -9.87
C PRO A 187 -14.07 5.43 -9.56
N GLU A 188 -14.10 4.99 -8.29
CA GLU A 188 -13.42 3.76 -7.85
C GLU A 188 -13.76 2.53 -8.70
N ALA A 189 -15.04 2.36 -9.05
CA ALA A 189 -15.47 1.26 -9.92
C ALA A 189 -14.77 1.28 -11.30
N MET A 190 -14.55 2.47 -11.87
CA MET A 190 -13.80 2.63 -13.12
C MET A 190 -12.34 2.26 -12.92
N ARG A 191 -11.71 2.72 -11.83
CA ARG A 191 -10.30 2.43 -11.52
C ARG A 191 -10.07 0.94 -11.33
N VAL A 192 -10.94 0.25 -10.61
CA VAL A 192 -10.92 -1.21 -10.44
C VAL A 192 -11.08 -1.91 -11.79
N THR A 193 -12.06 -1.49 -12.59
CA THR A 193 -12.33 -2.09 -13.91
C THR A 193 -11.14 -1.97 -14.83
N VAL A 194 -10.54 -0.78 -14.93
CA VAL A 194 -9.33 -0.53 -15.74
C VAL A 194 -8.17 -1.38 -15.24
N PHE A 195 -7.93 -1.40 -13.93
CA PHE A 195 -6.86 -2.21 -13.34
C PHE A 195 -7.01 -3.69 -13.70
N MET A 196 -8.17 -4.27 -13.41
CA MET A 196 -8.48 -5.68 -13.69
C MET A 196 -8.42 -5.98 -15.18
N ALA A 197 -8.94 -5.10 -16.04
CA ALA A 197 -8.95 -5.28 -17.48
C ALA A 197 -7.54 -5.23 -18.09
N GLY A 198 -6.69 -4.33 -17.60
CA GLY A 198 -5.32 -4.15 -18.11
C GLY A 198 -4.30 -5.16 -17.57
N LEU A 199 -4.60 -5.93 -16.52
CA LEU A 199 -3.70 -6.98 -16.02
C LEU A 199 -3.52 -8.11 -17.04
N ASN A 200 -2.30 -8.66 -17.10
CA ASN A 200 -2.04 -9.87 -17.87
C ASN A 200 -2.78 -11.07 -17.31
N GLN A 201 -2.98 -12.10 -18.13
CA GLN A 201 -3.55 -13.36 -17.68
C GLN A 201 -2.59 -14.02 -16.67
N GLY A 202 -3.14 -14.50 -15.55
CA GLY A 202 -2.37 -15.11 -14.48
C GLY A 202 -3.10 -15.16 -13.14
N PRO A 203 -2.46 -15.67 -12.08
CA PRO A 203 -3.08 -15.89 -10.78
C PRO A 203 -3.69 -14.63 -10.17
N ALA A 204 -2.96 -13.51 -10.20
CA ALA A 204 -3.42 -12.22 -9.68
C ALA A 204 -4.73 -11.77 -10.35
N ARG A 205 -4.81 -11.86 -11.68
CA ARG A 205 -6.03 -11.53 -12.43
C ARG A 205 -7.16 -12.50 -12.06
N THR A 206 -6.90 -13.80 -12.03
CA THR A 206 -7.90 -14.81 -11.65
C THR A 206 -8.47 -14.55 -10.26
N GLN A 207 -7.62 -14.20 -9.29
CA GLN A 207 -8.07 -13.93 -7.93
C GLN A 207 -8.95 -12.67 -7.84
N LEU A 208 -8.63 -11.62 -8.60
CA LEU A 208 -9.46 -10.42 -8.65
C LEU A 208 -10.86 -10.69 -9.23
N PHE A 209 -10.98 -11.56 -10.24
CA PHE A 209 -12.28 -11.99 -10.77
C PHE A 209 -13.07 -12.92 -9.84
N ARG A 210 -12.45 -13.42 -8.77
CA ARG A 210 -13.15 -14.17 -7.71
C ARG A 210 -13.63 -13.25 -6.60
N GLU A 211 -12.78 -12.30 -6.19
CA GLU A 211 -13.06 -11.44 -5.03
C GLU A 211 -13.88 -10.20 -5.34
N TYR A 212 -13.84 -9.68 -6.59
CA TYR A 212 -14.53 -8.45 -7.00
C TYR A 212 -14.35 -7.28 -6.00
N PRO A 213 -13.13 -6.76 -5.87
CA PRO A 213 -12.84 -5.67 -4.94
C PRO A 213 -13.61 -4.40 -5.32
N THR A 214 -14.05 -3.64 -4.32
CA THR A 214 -14.79 -2.38 -4.53
C THR A 214 -13.90 -1.16 -4.65
N THR A 215 -12.61 -1.28 -4.30
CA THR A 215 -11.64 -0.17 -4.38
C THR A 215 -10.37 -0.60 -5.10
N PHE A 216 -9.74 0.36 -5.79
CA PHE A 216 -8.50 0.20 -6.52
C PHE A 216 -7.38 -0.28 -5.60
N GLU A 217 -7.26 0.29 -4.40
CA GLU A 217 -6.23 -0.13 -3.44
C GLU A 217 -6.47 -1.52 -2.85
N ALA A 218 -7.73 -1.95 -2.68
CA ALA A 218 -8.01 -3.34 -2.34
C ALA A 218 -7.60 -4.29 -3.46
N ALA A 219 -7.92 -3.94 -4.71
CA ALA A 219 -7.50 -4.72 -5.88
C ALA A 219 -5.97 -4.83 -5.98
N VAL A 220 -5.24 -3.74 -5.73
CA VAL A 220 -3.78 -3.74 -5.70
C VAL A 220 -3.24 -4.69 -4.64
N ARG A 221 -3.77 -4.66 -3.41
CA ARG A 221 -3.33 -5.57 -2.33
C ARG A 221 -3.51 -7.04 -2.71
N ILE A 222 -4.67 -7.41 -3.24
CA ILE A 222 -4.99 -8.78 -3.69
C ILE A 222 -4.03 -9.21 -4.79
N ALA A 223 -3.82 -8.36 -5.81
CA ALA A 223 -2.93 -8.66 -6.92
C ALA A 223 -1.49 -8.91 -6.45
N LEU A 224 -0.99 -8.06 -5.54
CA LEU A 224 0.35 -8.18 -4.99
C LEU A 224 0.51 -9.44 -4.14
N SER A 225 -0.43 -9.72 -3.23
CA SER A 225 -0.38 -10.93 -2.40
C SER A 225 -0.41 -12.19 -3.24
N GLU A 226 -1.27 -12.25 -4.27
CA GLU A 226 -1.40 -13.42 -5.12
C GLU A 226 -0.18 -13.62 -6.02
N SER A 227 0.39 -12.53 -6.56
CA SER A 227 1.62 -12.60 -7.35
C SER A 227 2.81 -13.10 -6.53
N PHE A 228 2.88 -12.73 -5.25
CA PHE A 228 3.91 -13.19 -4.33
C PHE A 228 3.73 -14.68 -4.01
N SER A 229 2.51 -15.09 -3.63
CA SER A 229 2.18 -16.50 -3.36
C SER A 229 2.46 -17.41 -4.55
N SER A 230 2.10 -16.97 -5.75
CA SER A 230 2.35 -17.70 -7.00
C SER A 230 3.84 -17.87 -7.27
N THR A 231 4.64 -16.82 -7.08
CA THR A 231 6.09 -16.89 -7.25
C THR A 231 6.71 -17.88 -6.26
N LEU A 232 6.24 -17.90 -5.00
CA LEU A 232 6.68 -18.89 -4.02
C LEU A 232 6.30 -20.32 -4.40
N ALA A 233 5.09 -20.54 -4.93
CA ALA A 233 4.66 -21.87 -5.36
C ALA A 233 5.53 -22.41 -6.51
N HIS A 234 5.84 -21.58 -7.51
CA HIS A 234 6.71 -21.98 -8.64
C HIS A 234 8.19 -22.08 -8.26
N GLY A 235 8.64 -21.32 -7.26
CA GLY A 235 9.99 -21.49 -6.69
C GLY A 235 10.15 -22.84 -5.97
N ARG A 236 9.09 -23.35 -5.36
CA ARG A 236 9.08 -24.67 -4.69
C ARG A 236 9.03 -25.84 -5.67
N THR A 237 8.40 -25.68 -6.84
CA THR A 237 8.39 -26.74 -7.88
C THR A 237 9.74 -26.89 -8.57
N ASN A 238 10.56 -25.84 -8.61
CA ASN A 238 11.95 -25.92 -9.12
C ASN A 238 12.94 -26.42 -8.05
N SER A 239 12.51 -26.51 -6.79
CA SER A 239 13.29 -27.05 -5.66
C SER A 239 12.80 -28.43 -5.20
N SER A 240 11.79 -29.00 -5.86
CA SER A 240 11.48 -30.42 -5.72
C SER A 240 12.25 -31.18 -6.78
N ASP A 241 13.49 -31.54 -6.44
CA ASP A 241 13.89 -32.94 -6.61
C ASP A 241 12.83 -33.79 -5.87
N MET A 242 11.68 -34.03 -6.51
CA MET A 242 11.10 -35.35 -6.38
C MET A 242 12.04 -36.25 -7.18
N GLU A 243 13.13 -36.67 -6.52
CA GLU A 243 13.63 -38.01 -6.76
C GLU A 243 12.46 -38.94 -6.48
N VAL A 244 11.68 -39.24 -7.52
CA VAL A 244 11.07 -40.54 -7.63
C VAL A 244 12.25 -41.48 -7.47
N SER A 245 12.39 -42.07 -6.28
CA SER A 245 13.35 -43.12 -6.04
C SER A 245 12.92 -44.32 -6.88
N THR A 246 13.20 -44.28 -8.19
CA THR A 246 13.59 -45.47 -8.89
C THR A 246 14.83 -45.93 -8.17
N VAL A 247 14.66 -46.94 -7.32
CA VAL A 247 15.76 -47.64 -6.66
C VAL A 247 16.71 -48.09 -7.75
N ALA A 248 17.72 -47.27 -8.04
CA ALA A 248 18.90 -47.66 -8.78
C ALA A 248 19.63 -48.64 -7.88
N HIS A 249 19.21 -49.91 -7.95
CA HIS A 249 20.07 -51.00 -7.55
C HIS A 249 21.38 -50.80 -8.29
N GLY A 250 22.45 -50.83 -7.50
CA GLY A 250 23.80 -50.53 -7.94
C GLY A 250 24.16 -51.18 -9.26
N THR A 251 25.12 -50.54 -9.90
CA THR A 251 25.93 -51.06 -10.98
C THR A 251 26.49 -52.44 -10.61
N GLU A 252 25.69 -53.47 -10.81
CA GLU A 252 26.10 -54.85 -10.98
C GLU A 252 25.80 -55.21 -12.43
N ASP A 253 26.80 -55.76 -13.11
CA ASP A 253 26.76 -56.23 -14.50
C ASP A 253 25.59 -57.21 -14.75
N ARG A 254 24.37 -56.69 -14.89
CA ARG A 254 23.19 -57.48 -15.17
C ARG A 254 23.19 -57.88 -16.64
N LYS A 255 23.66 -59.11 -16.85
CA LYS A 255 23.65 -59.82 -18.13
C LYS A 255 22.23 -60.27 -18.45
N CYS A 256 21.80 -60.15 -19.71
CA CYS A 256 20.53 -60.70 -20.18
C CYS A 256 20.45 -62.21 -19.90
N PHE A 257 19.37 -62.68 -19.25
CA PHE A 257 19.20 -64.08 -18.84
C PHE A 257 19.16 -65.09 -20.00
N ASN A 258 18.93 -64.63 -21.24
CA ASN A 258 18.89 -65.51 -22.41
C ASN A 258 20.23 -65.57 -23.19
N CYS A 259 21.05 -64.51 -23.19
CA CYS A 259 22.27 -64.46 -24.01
C CYS A 259 23.56 -64.03 -23.27
N GLY A 260 23.47 -63.68 -21.99
CA GLY A 260 24.60 -63.38 -21.13
C GLY A 260 25.36 -62.07 -21.42
N ARG A 261 24.80 -61.15 -22.23
CA ARG A 261 25.45 -59.87 -22.57
C ARG A 261 24.84 -58.70 -21.79
N VAL A 262 25.68 -57.71 -21.46
CA VAL A 262 25.29 -56.46 -20.80
C VAL A 262 24.78 -55.44 -21.83
N GLY A 263 23.87 -54.55 -21.44
CA GLY A 263 23.39 -53.44 -22.29
C GLY A 263 21.95 -53.54 -22.82
N HIS A 264 21.18 -54.56 -22.44
CA HIS A 264 19.73 -54.59 -22.68
C HIS A 264 19.02 -55.44 -21.60
N LEU A 265 17.78 -55.07 -21.27
CA LEU A 265 16.89 -55.82 -20.37
C LEU A 265 15.65 -56.23 -21.17
N LEU A 266 15.19 -57.47 -20.98
CA LEU A 266 13.94 -57.96 -21.55
C LEU A 266 12.79 -57.32 -20.79
N ASP A 267 12.08 -56.39 -21.43
CA ASP A 267 10.77 -55.96 -20.95
C ASP A 267 9.69 -56.87 -21.58
N SER A 268 8.63 -57.06 -20.83
CA SER A 268 7.63 -58.12 -20.98
C SER A 268 6.73 -57.90 -22.19
N GLY A 269 7.27 -58.08 -23.40
CA GLY A 269 6.56 -57.85 -24.64
C GLY A 269 7.40 -58.13 -25.89
N VAL A 270 7.41 -59.42 -26.28
CA VAL A 270 7.72 -59.98 -27.61
C VAL A 270 8.69 -59.17 -28.51
N VAL A 271 10.01 -59.36 -28.35
CA VAL A 271 10.97 -59.18 -29.44
C VAL A 271 12.11 -60.22 -29.34
N PRO A 272 12.46 -60.97 -30.40
CA PRO A 272 13.51 -61.99 -30.31
C PRO A 272 14.91 -61.39 -30.42
N CYS A 273 15.81 -61.85 -29.56
CA CYS A 273 17.23 -61.52 -29.58
C CYS A 273 17.93 -62.24 -30.76
N TYR A 274 17.98 -61.62 -31.94
CA TYR A 274 18.69 -62.17 -33.09
C TYR A 274 20.18 -61.84 -33.06
N ARG A 275 21.01 -62.90 -33.09
CA ARG A 275 22.45 -62.82 -33.33
C ARG A 275 22.72 -62.75 -34.84
N SER A 276 23.57 -61.79 -35.21
CA SER A 276 24.59 -61.85 -36.28
C SER A 276 24.28 -61.21 -37.65
N ARG A 277 25.10 -60.17 -37.90
CA ARG A 277 25.84 -59.85 -39.13
C ARG A 277 25.01 -59.71 -40.41
N VAL A 278 24.98 -58.49 -40.95
CA VAL A 278 25.67 -58.10 -42.20
C VAL A 278 25.59 -56.58 -42.33
N ALA A 279 26.75 -55.97 -42.57
CA ALA A 279 26.90 -54.58 -42.98
C ALA A 279 26.27 -54.39 -44.37
N LEU A 280 25.51 -53.30 -44.59
CA LEU A 280 25.31 -52.61 -45.87
C LEU A 280 24.54 -51.31 -45.56
N CYS A 281 25.22 -50.17 -45.53
CA CYS A 281 25.37 -49.24 -46.66
C CYS A 281 24.07 -48.50 -47.04
N CYS A 282 24.05 -47.19 -46.75
CA CYS A 282 23.34 -46.08 -47.41
C CYS A 282 21.88 -46.25 -47.88
N ARG A 283 20.96 -45.38 -47.39
CA ARG A 283 20.51 -44.13 -48.05
C ARG A 283 19.36 -43.47 -47.27
N ARG A 284 19.44 -42.14 -47.25
CA ARG A 284 18.43 -41.11 -46.88
C ARG A 284 17.18 -41.17 -47.78
N PRO A 285 16.07 -40.43 -47.49
CA PRO A 285 15.95 -39.18 -46.71
C PRO A 285 15.36 -39.34 -45.31
#